data_AF-A0A7R9JUQ8-F1
#
_entry.id   AF-A0A7R9JUQ8-F1
#
_cell.length_a   1.000
_cell.length_b   1.000
_cell.length_c   1.000
_cell.angle_alpha   90.00
_cell.angle_beta   90.00
_cell.angle_gamma   90.00
#
_symmetry.space_group_name_H-M   'P 1'
#
loop_
_entity.id
_entity.type
_entity.pdbx_description
1 polymer ?
#
loop_
_entity_poly.entity_id
_entity_poly.type
_entity_poly.pdbx_seq_one_letter_code
_entity_poly.pdbx_strand_id
1 'polypeptide(L)'
;MKATVVRQLLRNELCYMRNSLVIPEKFQHILRVMGTNIDGKRKVMFAMTAIKGVGRRYANIVLKKADIDLDKRAGECTEEEV
;
A
#
# COMPACT_ATOMS: atom_id res chain seq x y z
N MET A 1 -40.00 5.73 5.47
CA MET A 1 -38.90 4.83 5.91
C MET A 1 -37.97 4.33 4.77
N LYS A 2 -37.94 4.94 3.57
CA LYS A 2 -37.02 4.50 2.47
C LYS A 2 -36.03 5.56 1.97
N ALA A 3 -36.06 6.79 2.48
CA ALA A 3 -35.18 7.88 2.01
C ALA A 3 -33.89 8.05 2.83
N THR A 4 -33.79 7.42 4.01
CA THR A 4 -32.65 7.59 4.91
C THR A 4 -31.45 6.70 4.55
N VAL A 5 -31.69 5.52 3.97
CA VAL A 5 -30.64 4.54 3.67
C VAL A 5 -29.82 4.94 2.43
N VAL A 6 -30.46 5.54 1.42
CA VAL A 6 -29.77 5.95 0.17
C VAL A 6 -28.82 7.12 0.41
N ARG A 7 -29.10 7.99 1.40
CA ARG A 7 -28.19 9.07 1.83
C ARG A 7 -26.93 8.58 2.55
N GLN A 8 -26.90 7.32 3.01
CA GLN A 8 -25.75 6.76 3.71
C GLN A 8 -24.65 6.30 2.74
N LEU A 9 -25.03 5.84 1.54
CA LEU A 9 -24.09 5.29 0.54
C LEU A 9 -23.35 6.37 -0.27
N LEU A 10 -23.91 7.57 -0.39
CA LEU A 10 -23.27 8.71 -1.07
C LEU A 10 -22.25 9.47 -0.19
N ARG A 11 -21.87 8.93 0.97
CA ARG A 11 -20.77 9.49 1.78
C ARG A 11 -19.40 8.85 1.50
N ASN A 12 -19.35 7.72 0.79
CA ASN A 12 -18.08 7.05 0.49
C ASN A 12 -17.38 7.57 -0.77
N GLU A 13 -18.03 8.40 -1.60
CA GLU A 13 -17.43 9.00 -2.80
C GLU A 13 -16.96 10.46 -2.61
N LEU A 14 -17.02 11.02 -1.39
CA LEU A 14 -16.73 12.44 -1.15
C LEU A 14 -15.58 12.73 -0.17
N CYS A 15 -14.62 11.82 -0.02
CA CYS A 15 -13.37 12.10 0.71
C CYS A 15 -12.13 12.02 -0.19
N TYR A 16 -12.17 12.68 -1.35
CA TYR A 16 -11.01 12.82 -2.25
C TYR A 16 -10.22 14.14 -2.05
N MET A 17 -10.55 14.98 -1.05
CA MET A 17 -9.88 16.29 -0.89
C MET A 17 -9.51 16.64 0.56
N ARG A 18 -9.06 15.67 1.36
CA ARG A 18 -8.33 15.96 2.61
C ARG A 18 -6.88 15.52 2.47
N ASN A 19 -6.03 16.44 2.03
CA ASN A 19 -4.63 16.48 2.45
C ASN A 19 -4.58 16.76 3.96
N SER A 20 -4.98 15.78 4.76
CA SER A 20 -4.55 15.65 6.16
C SER A 20 -3.60 14.47 6.18
N LEU A 21 -2.42 14.67 6.76
CA LEU A 21 -1.43 13.63 7.01
C LEU A 21 -2.04 12.54 7.92
N VAL A 22 -2.86 11.67 7.36
CA VAL A 22 -3.31 10.44 7.99
C VAL A 22 -2.13 9.49 7.88
N ILE A 23 -1.23 9.56 8.86
CA ILE A 23 -0.25 8.50 9.07
C ILE A 23 -1.06 7.32 9.63
N PRO A 24 -1.19 6.19 8.92
CA PRO A 24 -1.86 5.04 9.49
C PRO A 24 -1.08 4.61 10.75
N GLU A 25 -1.80 4.25 11.82
CA GLU A 25 -1.19 3.95 13.14
C GLU A 25 -0.13 2.83 13.10
N LYS A 26 -0.14 2.02 12.03
CA LYS A 26 0.79 0.91 11.81
C LYS A 26 1.70 1.12 10.60
N PHE A 27 2.25 2.32 10.43
CA PHE A 27 3.21 2.58 9.35
C PHE A 27 4.62 2.08 9.71
N GLN A 28 5.16 1.15 8.92
CA GLN A 28 6.54 0.70 9.05
C GLN A 28 7.46 1.52 8.14
N HIS A 29 8.32 2.35 8.72
CA HIS A 29 9.26 3.17 7.96
C HIS A 29 10.40 2.37 7.32
N ILE A 30 10.85 1.31 8.01
CA ILE A 30 11.95 0.46 7.55
C ILE A 30 11.50 -0.98 7.70
N LEU A 31 11.45 -1.70 6.57
CA LEU A 31 11.17 -3.12 6.52
C LEU A 31 12.48 -3.86 6.24
N ARG A 32 12.74 -4.96 6.95
CA ARG A 32 13.92 -5.79 6.70
C ARG A 32 13.51 -7.11 6.05
N VAL A 33 13.82 -7.23 4.76
CA VAL A 33 13.48 -8.41 3.95
C VAL A 33 14.75 -8.92 3.28
N MET A 34 15.01 -10.23 3.38
CA MET A 34 16.20 -10.90 2.80
C MET A 34 17.53 -10.19 3.12
N GLY A 35 17.69 -9.69 4.34
CA GLY A 35 18.91 -8.99 4.78
C GLY A 35 19.11 -7.58 4.19
N THR A 36 18.12 -7.04 3.47
CA THR A 36 18.14 -5.68 2.93
C THR A 36 17.16 -4.77 3.68
N ASN A 37 17.51 -3.48 3.78
CA ASN A 37 16.62 -2.46 4.34
C ASN A 37 15.77 -1.88 3.21
N ILE A 38 14.45 -2.04 3.33
CA ILE A 38 13.45 -1.50 2.41
C ILE A 38 12.84 -0.24 3.04
N ASP A 39 12.73 0.83 2.26
CA ASP A 39 12.10 2.08 2.69
C ASP A 39 10.59 2.03 2.48
N GLY A 40 9.84 2.12 3.59
CA GLY A 40 8.38 2.08 3.61
C GLY A 40 7.70 3.28 2.96
N LYS A 41 8.43 4.39 2.77
CA LYS A 41 7.88 5.60 2.13
C LYS A 41 7.66 5.41 0.63
N ARG A 42 8.37 4.48 0.00
CA ARG A 42 8.29 4.23 -1.45
C ARG A 42 7.11 3.31 -1.78
N LYS A 43 6.57 3.44 -2.99
CA LYS A 43 5.59 2.47 -3.52
C LYS A 43 6.20 1.07 -3.54
N VAL A 44 5.38 0.05 -3.31
CA VAL A 44 5.82 -1.35 -3.20
C VAL A 44 6.68 -1.78 -4.40
N MET A 45 6.28 -1.40 -5.61
CA MET A 45 7.01 -1.69 -6.85
C MET A 45 8.48 -1.26 -6.81
N PHE A 46 8.77 -0.09 -6.24
CA PHE A 46 10.13 0.44 -6.15
C PHE A 46 10.86 -0.05 -4.90
N ALA A 47 10.12 -0.26 -3.82
CA ALA A 47 10.63 -0.76 -2.57
C ALA A 47 11.25 -2.17 -2.73
N MET A 48 10.59 -3.06 -3.49
CA MET A 48 11.10 -4.40 -3.78
C MET A 48 12.43 -4.42 -4.56
N THR A 49 12.73 -3.37 -5.34
CA THR A 49 13.99 -3.31 -6.10
C THR A 49 15.24 -3.09 -5.26
N ALA A 50 15.09 -2.80 -3.96
CA ALA A 50 16.21 -2.74 -3.02
C ALA A 50 16.82 -4.13 -2.77
N ILE A 51 16.06 -5.20 -3.02
CA ILE A 51 16.55 -6.58 -2.92
C ILE A 51 17.43 -6.88 -4.14
N LYS A 52 18.68 -7.29 -3.89
CA LYS A 52 19.60 -7.69 -4.97
C LYS A 52 19.01 -8.86 -5.76
N GLY A 53 18.89 -8.70 -7.07
CA GLY A 53 18.28 -9.69 -7.97
C GLY A 53 16.80 -9.46 -8.28
N VAL A 54 16.11 -8.56 -7.56
CA VAL A 54 14.73 -8.18 -7.86
C VAL A 54 14.70 -6.90 -8.70
N GLY A 55 14.41 -7.05 -9.99
CA GLY A 55 14.21 -5.93 -10.90
C GLY A 55 12.75 -5.46 -10.95
N ARG A 56 12.50 -4.31 -11.59
CA ARG A 56 11.14 -3.76 -11.82
C ARG A 56 10.19 -4.76 -12.48
N ARG A 57 10.70 -5.53 -13.44
CA ARG A 57 9.91 -6.57 -14.13
C ARG A 57 9.49 -7.71 -13.19
N TYR A 58 10.40 -8.12 -12.30
CA TYR A 58 10.13 -9.19 -11.35
C TYR A 58 9.14 -8.73 -10.28
N ALA A 59 9.35 -7.54 -9.71
CA ALA A 59 8.45 -6.94 -8.73
C ALA A 59 7.01 -6.83 -9.30
N ASN A 60 6.85 -6.37 -10.54
CA ASN A 60 5.53 -6.26 -11.17
C ASN A 60 4.82 -7.61 -11.34
N ILE A 61 5.55 -8.69 -11.61
CA ILE A 61 4.95 -10.03 -11.76
C ILE A 61 4.56 -10.59 -10.39
N VAL A 62 5.41 -10.41 -9.37
CA VAL A 62 5.14 -10.88 -8.02
C VAL A 62 3.94 -10.14 -7.41
N LEU A 63 3.88 -8.82 -7.53
CA LEU A 63 2.77 -8.03 -7.00
C LEU A 63 1.44 -8.38 -7.66
N LYS A 64 1.46 -8.67 -8.97
CA LYS A 64 0.28 -9.17 -9.69
C LYS A 64 -0.14 -10.59 -9.29
N LYS A 65 0.79 -11.42 -8.81
CA LYS A 65 0.48 -12.77 -8.30
C LYS A 65 0.00 -12.75 -6.85
N ALA A 66 0.46 -11.78 -6.07
CA ALA A 66 0.09 -11.58 -4.68
C ALA A 66 -1.20 -10.76 -4.52
N ASP A 67 -1.83 -10.33 -5.63
CA ASP A 67 -3.00 -9.44 -5.64
C ASP A 67 -2.82 -8.17 -4.79
N ILE A 68 -1.58 -7.66 -4.73
CA ILE A 68 -1.22 -6.43 -4.03
C ILE A 68 -1.30 -5.26 -5.02
N ASP A 69 -2.01 -4.21 -4.62
CA ASP A 69 -2.10 -2.99 -5.42
C ASP A 69 -0.75 -2.27 -5.55
N LEU A 70 -0.47 -1.79 -6.75
CA LEU A 70 0.80 -1.17 -7.16
C LEU A 70 0.95 0.25 -6.60
N ASP A 71 -0.17 0.88 -6.23
CA ASP A 71 -0.21 2.23 -5.68
C ASP A 71 -0.04 2.29 -4.15
N LYS A 72 -0.14 1.14 -3.47
CA LYS A 72 0.16 1.01 -2.03
C LYS A 72 1.61 1.40 -1.71
N ARG A 73 1.83 1.88 -0.49
CA ARG A 73 3.19 2.09 0.05
C ARG A 73 3.68 0.82 0.72
N ALA A 74 5.00 0.58 0.64
CA ALA A 74 5.59 -0.58 1.29
C ALA A 74 5.40 -0.57 2.81
N GLY A 75 5.38 0.60 3.44
CA GLY A 75 5.15 0.72 4.88
C GLY A 75 3.71 0.46 5.34
N GLU A 76 2.78 0.25 4.41
CA GLU A 76 1.37 -0.07 4.70
C GLU A 76 1.09 -1.58 4.56
N CYS A 77 2.05 -2.37 4.05
CA CYS A 77 1.93 -3.82 3.96
C CYS A 77 1.96 -4.46 5.36
N THR A 78 1.06 -5.42 5.58
CA THR A 78 1.06 -6.25 6.78
C THR A 78 2.14 -7.33 6.69
N GLU A 79 2.54 -7.90 7.83
CA GLU A 79 3.55 -8.98 7.87
C GLU A 79 3.12 -10.24 7.11
N GLU A 80 1.83 -10.40 6.81
CA GLU A 80 1.29 -11.50 6.01
C GLU A 80 1.51 -11.29 4.50
N GLU A 81 1.71 -10.04 4.06
CA GLU A 81 1.92 -9.66 2.65
C GLU A 81 3.42 -9.53 2.28
N VAL A 82 4.33 -9.63 3.26
CA VAL A 82 5.79 -9.44 3.14
C VAL A 82 6.53 -10.77 3.07
#